data_AF-A0A2T0VTD7-F1
#
_entry.id   AF-A0A2T0VTD7-F1
#
_cell.length_a   1.000
_cell.length_b   1.000
_cell.length_c   1.000
_cell.angle_alpha   90.00
_cell.angle_beta   90.00
_cell.angle_gamma   90.00
#
_symmetry.space_group_name_H-M   'P 1'
#
loop_
_entity.id
_entity.type
_entity.pdbx_description
1 polymer ?
#
loop_
_entity_poly.entity_id
_entity_poly.type
_entity_poly.pdbx_seq_one_letter_code
_entity_poly.pdbx_strand_id
1 'polypeptide(L)'
;MRQGAKARQAKSKARISAYNEMANQSEKEKMGRAQIIIPNGPRLGNKVIEVEDLKKAMGDKLLVEGLSFDLPPGGIVGVIGPNGAGTQI
;
A
#
# COMPACT_ATOMS: atom_id res chain seq x y z
N MET A 1 -32.96 -49.73 -19.20
CA MET A 1 -32.42 -48.37 -19.46
C MET A 1 -32.91 -47.40 -18.38
N ARG A 2 -32.08 -46.99 -17.40
CA ARG A 2 -32.42 -45.93 -16.42
C ARG A 2 -31.22 -45.42 -15.59
N GLN A 3 -30.07 -45.15 -16.21
CA GLN A 3 -28.88 -44.61 -15.51
C GLN A 3 -28.45 -43.20 -15.97
N GLY A 4 -28.91 -42.72 -17.14
CA GLY A 4 -28.39 -41.47 -17.74
C GLY A 4 -28.83 -40.16 -17.07
N ALA A 5 -29.96 -40.13 -16.35
CA ALA A 5 -30.52 -38.88 -15.79
C ALA A 5 -29.86 -38.45 -14.46
N LYS A 6 -29.55 -39.40 -13.57
CA LYS A 6 -28.96 -39.12 -12.24
C LYS A 6 -27.54 -38.57 -12.32
N ALA A 7 -26.74 -39.02 -13.29
CA ALA A 7 -25.36 -38.56 -13.47
C ALA A 7 -25.25 -37.07 -13.89
N ARG A 8 -26.21 -36.58 -14.69
CA ARG A 8 -26.26 -35.16 -15.09
C ARG A 8 -26.61 -34.24 -13.92
N GLN A 9 -27.54 -34.66 -13.06
CA GLN A 9 -27.90 -33.91 -11.86
C GLN A 9 -26.76 -33.87 -10.83
N ALA A 10 -26.05 -34.99 -10.65
CA ALA A 10 -24.89 -35.07 -9.74
C ALA A 10 -23.73 -34.15 -10.17
N LYS A 11 -23.39 -34.09 -11.48
CA LYS A 11 -22.38 -33.17 -12.02
C LYS A 11 -22.76 -31.69 -11.84
N SER A 12 -24.06 -31.37 -11.94
CA SER A 12 -24.54 -30.00 -11.70
C SER A 12 -24.37 -29.59 -10.24
N LYS A 13 -24.72 -30.49 -9.30
CA LYS A 13 -24.59 -30.26 -7.86
C LYS A 13 -23.13 -30.10 -7.41
N ALA A 14 -22.22 -30.89 -7.98
CA ALA A 14 -20.78 -30.81 -7.70
C ALA A 14 -20.16 -29.48 -8.16
N ARG A 15 -20.61 -28.93 -9.30
CA ARG A 15 -20.14 -27.61 -9.75
C ARG A 15 -20.61 -26.48 -8.86
N ILE A 16 -21.85 -26.53 -8.39
CA ILE A 16 -22.40 -25.53 -7.47
C ILE A 16 -21.68 -25.59 -6.11
N SER A 17 -21.36 -26.80 -5.60
CA SER A 17 -20.63 -26.91 -4.33
C SER A 17 -19.19 -26.39 -4.44
N ALA A 18 -18.48 -26.70 -5.53
CA ALA A 18 -17.11 -26.22 -5.75
C ALA A 18 -17.05 -24.68 -5.87
N TYR A 19 -18.05 -24.08 -6.53
CA TYR A 19 -18.15 -22.61 -6.61
C TYR A 19 -18.39 -21.99 -5.23
N ASN A 20 -19.31 -22.54 -4.45
CA ASN A 20 -19.60 -22.05 -3.10
C ASN A 20 -18.41 -22.25 -2.14
N GLU A 21 -17.65 -23.33 -2.28
CA GLU A 21 -16.47 -23.62 -1.47
C GLU A 21 -15.33 -22.65 -1.77
N MET A 22 -15.07 -22.38 -3.06
CA MET A 22 -14.09 -21.38 -3.50
C MET A 22 -14.50 -19.95 -3.08
N ALA A 23 -15.79 -19.61 -3.18
CA ALA A 23 -16.31 -18.32 -2.71
C ALA A 23 -16.14 -18.15 -1.20
N ASN A 24 -16.45 -19.18 -0.41
CA ASN A 24 -16.27 -19.16 1.05
C ASN A 24 -14.78 -19.12 1.49
N GLN A 25 -13.88 -19.73 0.73
CA GLN A 25 -12.43 -19.63 0.96
C GLN A 25 -11.92 -18.20 0.71
N SER A 26 -12.43 -17.56 -0.35
CA SER A 26 -12.07 -16.19 -0.74
C SER A 26 -12.44 -15.14 0.31
N GLU A 27 -13.52 -15.38 1.07
CA GLU A 27 -13.93 -14.49 2.18
C GLU A 27 -13.14 -14.74 3.47
N LYS A 28 -12.73 -15.97 3.75
CA LYS A 28 -11.90 -16.29 4.94
C LYS A 28 -10.49 -15.72 4.87
N GLU A 29 -9.88 -15.63 3.68
CA GLU A 29 -8.54 -15.05 3.54
C GLU A 29 -8.51 -13.51 3.64
N LYS A 30 -9.64 -12.83 3.42
CA LYS A 30 -9.72 -11.36 3.49
C LYS A 30 -9.94 -10.79 4.90
N MET A 31 -10.18 -11.64 5.91
CA MET A 31 -10.48 -11.22 7.29
C MET A 31 -9.30 -11.21 8.26
N GLY A 32 -8.07 -11.42 7.78
CA GLY A 32 -6.88 -11.02 8.53
C GLY A 32 -6.62 -9.55 8.27
N ARG A 33 -7.00 -8.65 9.19
CA ARG A 33 -6.55 -7.24 9.14
C ARG A 33 -5.04 -7.25 8.88
N ALA A 34 -4.62 -6.79 7.71
CA ALA A 34 -3.22 -6.55 7.41
C ALA A 34 -2.77 -5.42 8.32
N GLN A 35 -2.39 -5.77 9.55
CA GLN A 35 -1.95 -4.82 10.55
C GLN A 35 -0.47 -4.61 10.27
N ILE A 36 -0.14 -3.49 9.62
CA ILE A 36 1.25 -3.06 9.49
C ILE A 36 1.71 -2.66 10.89
N ILE A 37 2.42 -3.57 11.56
CA ILE A 37 3.07 -3.28 12.84
C ILE A 37 4.39 -2.58 12.49
N ILE A 38 4.46 -1.28 12.71
CA ILE A 38 5.71 -0.51 12.60
C ILE A 38 6.38 -0.56 13.99
N PRO A 39 7.51 -1.27 14.16
CA PRO A 39 8.23 -1.26 15.42
C PRO A 39 8.77 0.15 15.69
N ASN A 40 8.78 0.57 16.95
CA ASN A 40 9.38 1.84 17.34
C ASN A 40 10.89 1.77 17.06
N GLY A 41 11.38 2.68 16.21
CA GLY A 41 12.80 2.81 15.93
C GLY A 41 13.60 3.23 17.18
N PRO A 42 14.94 3.10 17.14
CA PRO A 42 15.82 3.59 18.20
C PRO A 42 15.56 5.09 18.47
N ARG A 43 15.87 5.57 19.68
CA ARG A 43 15.73 6.99 20.02
C ARG A 43 16.66 7.82 19.12
N LEU A 44 16.14 8.35 18.02
CA LEU A 44 16.70 9.54 17.38
C LEU A 44 16.62 10.65 18.44
N GLY A 45 17.74 11.32 18.72
CA GLY A 45 17.77 12.43 19.68
C GLY A 45 16.92 13.63 19.22
N ASN A 46 17.31 14.85 19.59
CA ASN A 46 16.58 16.07 19.22
C ASN A 46 16.67 16.44 17.72
N LYS A 47 17.22 15.59 16.87
CA LYS A 47 17.41 15.82 15.43
C LYS A 47 16.73 14.70 14.66
N VAL A 48 15.63 15.01 14.00
CA VAL A 48 14.80 14.01 13.31
C VAL A 48 15.19 13.89 11.85
N ILE A 49 15.41 15.03 11.17
CA ILE A 49 15.93 15.10 9.81
C ILE A 49 16.91 16.26 9.75
N GLU A 50 18.04 16.06 9.07
CA GLU A 50 18.98 17.11 8.68
C GLU A 50 19.14 17.03 7.17
N VAL A 51 18.91 18.16 6.52
CA VAL A 51 19.12 18.32 5.08
C VAL A 51 20.17 19.40 4.89
N GLU A 52 21.22 19.07 4.14
CA GLU A 52 22.27 19.99 3.75
C GLU A 52 22.36 20.04 2.23
N ASP A 53 22.37 21.24 1.67
CA ASP A 53 22.58 21.55 0.25
C ASP A 53 21.74 20.71 -0.71
N LEU A 54 20.45 20.50 -0.40
CA LEU A 54 19.57 19.73 -1.25
C LEU A 54 19.44 20.40 -2.61
N LYS A 55 19.78 19.63 -3.65
CA LYS A 55 19.55 19.98 -5.06
C LYS A 55 18.67 18.93 -5.71
N LYS A 56 17.56 19.36 -6.30
CA LYS A 56 16.62 18.48 -7.01
C LYS A 56 16.27 19.11 -8.35
N ALA A 57 16.42 18.33 -9.41
CA ALA A 57 15.90 18.65 -10.74
C ALA A 57 14.92 17.56 -11.19
N MET A 58 13.99 17.93 -12.06
CA MET A 58 13.09 17.03 -12.77
C MET A 58 13.17 17.34 -14.27
N GLY A 59 13.87 16.47 -15.01
CA GLY A 59 14.29 16.77 -16.37
C GLY A 59 15.18 18.02 -16.39
N ASP A 60 14.86 18.95 -17.29
CA ASP A 60 15.59 20.22 -17.44
C ASP A 60 15.19 21.29 -16.42
N LYS A 61 14.22 21.00 -15.54
CA LYS A 61 13.70 21.95 -14.57
C LYS A 61 14.35 21.74 -13.20
N LEU A 62 15.11 22.74 -12.75
CA LEU A 62 15.58 22.82 -11.36
C LEU A 62 14.39 23.10 -10.43
N LEU A 63 14.17 22.23 -9.45
CA LEU A 63 13.06 22.32 -8.49
C LEU A 63 13.52 22.88 -7.14
N VAL A 64 14.68 22.45 -6.68
CA VAL A 64 15.28 22.90 -5.40
C VAL A 64 16.77 23.05 -5.61
N GLU A 65 17.36 24.14 -5.10
CA GLU A 65 18.81 24.32 -5.07
C GLU A 65 19.25 24.96 -3.75
N GLY A 66 20.20 24.31 -3.07
CA GLY A 66 20.84 24.86 -1.87
C GLY A 66 19.90 24.92 -0.66
N LEU A 67 18.93 24.01 -0.58
CA LEU A 67 18.02 23.95 0.57
C LEU A 67 18.67 23.17 1.70
N SER A 68 18.95 23.86 2.81
CA SER A 68 19.46 23.28 4.04
C SER A 68 18.48 23.58 5.19
N PHE A 69 18.04 22.55 5.92
CA PHE A 69 17.16 22.71 7.07
C PHE A 69 17.23 21.50 8.02
N ASP A 70 16.93 21.75 9.28
CA ASP A 70 16.75 20.73 10.31
C ASP A 70 15.26 20.61 10.71
N LEU A 71 14.79 19.37 10.88
CA LEU A 71 13.46 19.06 11.41
C LEU A 71 13.57 18.62 12.87
N PRO A 72 13.05 19.39 13.83
CA PRO A 72 13.01 19.00 15.23
C PRO A 72 11.91 17.96 15.52
N PRO A 73 11.96 17.28 16.68
CA PRO A 73 10.92 16.38 17.15
C PRO A 73 9.55 17.05 17.22
N GLY A 74 8.53 16.40 16.65
CA GLY A 74 7.16 16.93 16.59
C GLY A 74 6.95 17.98 15.49
N GLY A 75 7.98 18.32 14.71
CA GLY A 75 7.84 19.18 13.55
C GLY A 75 7.02 18.51 12.44
N ILE A 76 6.11 19.27 11.84
CA ILE A 76 5.32 18.83 10.68
C ILE A 76 5.91 19.52 9.44
N VAL A 77 6.35 18.72 8.46
CA VAL A 77 6.77 19.24 7.15
C VAL A 77 5.62 19.06 6.17
N GLY A 78 5.09 20.18 5.68
CA GLY A 78 4.13 20.19 4.58
C GLY A 78 4.82 20.66 3.31
N VAL A 79 4.84 19.82 2.27
CA VAL A 79 5.28 20.23 0.94
C VAL A 79 4.05 20.81 0.21
N ILE A 80 4.12 22.08 -0.19
CA ILE A 80 3.03 22.76 -0.92
C ILE A 80 3.60 23.33 -2.21
N GLY A 81 2.96 23.02 -3.33
CA GLY A 81 3.33 23.56 -4.63
C GLY A 81 2.31 23.21 -5.71
N PRO A 82 2.23 23.99 -6.79
CA PRO A 82 1.34 23.71 -7.93
C PRO A 82 1.68 22.35 -8.56
N ASN A 83 0.74 21.78 -9.31
CA ASN A 83 0.94 20.50 -10.00
C ASN A 83 2.24 20.54 -10.82
N GLY A 84 3.14 19.59 -10.57
CA GLY A 84 4.45 19.51 -11.24
C GLY A 84 5.59 20.32 -10.60
N ALA A 85 5.42 20.87 -9.39
CA ALA A 85 6.49 21.54 -8.64
C ALA A 85 7.42 20.58 -7.86
N GLY A 86 7.17 19.26 -7.93
CA GLY A 86 7.89 18.27 -7.13
C GLY A 86 7.31 18.05 -5.74
N THR A 87 6.08 18.52 -5.48
CA THR A 87 5.37 18.38 -4.20
C THR A 87 5.09 16.92 -3.83
N GLN A 88 4.89 16.05 -4.82
CA GLN A 88 4.80 14.59 -4.66
C GLN A 88 6.16 13.98 -5.00
N ILE A 89 7.01 13.84 -4.00
CA ILE A 89 8.19 12.97 -4.00
C ILE A 89 8.10 12.13 -2.73
#